data_AF-A0A1E5VF75-F1
#
_entry.id   AF-A0A1E5VF75-F1
#
_cell.length_a   1.000
_cell.length_b   1.000
_cell.length_c   1.000
_cell.angle_alpha   90.00
_cell.angle_beta   90.00
_cell.angle_gamma   90.00
#
_symmetry.space_group_name_H-M   'P 1'
#
loop_
_entity.id
_entity.type
_entity.pdbx_description
1 polymer ?
#
loop_
_entity_poly.entity_id
_entity_poly.type
_entity_poly.pdbx_seq_one_letter_code
_entity_poly.pdbx_strand_id
1 'polypeptide(L)'
;MSHTVSVAPLHGRGVEVELGAAGGVHAQSRAEMEPPKPLVDDDGRPLRTGTLWTASAHIITAVIGSGVLSLAWGVAQLGWAAGPVVMVLFAAVICYTSTLLAECYRSGDPVLGPRNRTYIDAVRATLGDSKERLCGAIQLSNLFGIGIGVSIAASVSMQATRRAGCFHYRGHEEPCHASTSPYIAIFGIMQVIFSQIPDLDKVWWLSIVAAIMSFSYSGIGVSLGVAEIAANRGVRGTVAGVISAGTGVTLMQKVWRSLQAFGNIAFAYGFSIILLEIQACHQQRQLIFLSHDTIKSPPPSEAKVMKKATAVSVAVTTVIYLLCGCVGYAAFGSAAPDNMLTGFGFYEPFWLLDVANAFVVVHLVGTYQVMTQPVFAYVERRAAAAWPGSALVHERKVRVGRAMAFSVSPLRLAWRTAYVFVTTAVAMLLPFFGAVVGFIGAVSFWPLTVYFPVEMYIAQHRVARGSTRWLLLHALSAGCLVVSIAAAAGSIAGVVEELKAHNPFCWSC
;
A
#
# COMPACT_ATOMS: atom_id res chain seq x y z
N MET A 1 -13.77 73.21 16.64
CA MET A 1 -13.43 72.59 17.93
C MET A 1 -12.08 71.92 17.75
N SER A 2 -11.05 72.52 18.34
CA SER A 2 -9.81 72.85 17.61
C SER A 2 -8.57 72.10 18.09
N HIS A 3 -7.86 71.59 17.10
CA HIS A 3 -6.46 71.22 16.98
C HIS A 3 -5.39 71.92 17.85
N THR A 4 -4.29 71.16 18.10
CA THR A 4 -2.84 71.54 18.12
C THR A 4 -2.34 72.44 19.28
N VAL A 5 -1.11 72.41 19.85
CA VAL A 5 0.22 71.77 19.62
C VAL A 5 1.15 72.10 20.83
N SER A 6 2.16 71.23 21.11
CA SER A 6 3.56 71.40 21.65
C SER A 6 3.96 72.62 22.55
N VAL A 7 4.86 72.58 23.56
CA VAL A 7 6.31 72.21 23.66
C VAL A 7 6.76 72.19 25.17
N ALA A 8 7.86 71.48 25.48
CA ALA A 8 8.63 71.25 26.75
C ALA A 8 9.19 72.49 27.52
N PRO A 9 9.95 72.41 28.67
CA PRO A 9 11.26 71.70 28.95
C PRO A 9 11.39 71.05 30.38
N LEU A 10 12.25 70.07 30.74
CA LEU A 10 13.73 69.87 30.89
C LEU A 10 14.49 70.61 32.02
N HIS A 11 14.90 69.87 33.10
CA HIS A 11 16.18 69.88 33.88
C HIS A 11 15.94 69.18 35.24
N GLY A 12 16.77 68.30 35.83
CA GLY A 12 18.19 67.99 35.69
C GLY A 12 18.92 68.27 37.01
N ARG A 13 19.24 67.23 37.81
CA ARG A 13 20.25 67.11 38.91
C ARG A 13 20.05 65.71 39.52
N GLY A 14 21.03 64.84 39.77
CA GLY A 14 22.48 64.95 39.93
C GLY A 14 22.83 63.97 41.05
N VAL A 15 23.69 62.99 40.75
CA VAL A 15 23.97 61.75 41.50
C VAL A 15 24.73 61.99 42.81
N GLU A 16 24.43 61.21 43.85
CA GLU A 16 25.33 60.95 44.97
C GLU A 16 25.42 59.43 45.20
N VAL A 17 26.65 58.91 45.27
CA VAL A 17 27.01 57.49 45.42
C VAL A 17 27.52 57.30 46.84
N GLU A 18 26.96 56.34 47.59
CA GLU A 18 27.61 55.75 48.75
C GLU A 18 27.63 54.21 48.60
N LEU A 19 28.83 53.63 48.72
CA LEU A 19 29.09 52.20 48.78
C LEU A 19 28.90 51.70 50.22
N GLY A 20 28.24 50.54 50.40
CA GLY A 20 28.21 49.87 51.70
C GLY A 20 27.52 48.49 51.72
N ALA A 21 28.32 47.44 51.59
CA ALA A 21 28.24 46.14 52.26
C ALA A 21 26.99 45.20 52.11
N ALA A 22 27.25 44.09 51.41
CA ALA A 22 27.06 42.69 51.85
C ALA A 22 25.66 42.13 52.17
N GLY A 23 25.29 41.11 51.39
CA GLY A 23 24.66 39.89 51.91
C GLY A 23 23.17 39.70 51.64
N GLY A 24 22.83 38.99 50.55
CA GLY A 24 21.45 38.54 50.32
C GLY A 24 21.33 37.69 49.06
N VAL A 25 21.24 36.37 49.25
CA VAL A 25 21.11 35.35 48.21
C VAL A 25 19.84 35.58 47.37
N HIS A 26 20.02 35.82 46.06
CA HIS A 26 18.94 35.84 45.08
C HIS A 26 18.34 34.43 44.91
N ALA A 27 17.16 34.20 45.48
CA ALA A 27 16.28 33.12 45.02
C ALA A 27 15.59 33.58 43.73
N GLN A 28 16.17 33.28 42.58
CA GLN A 28 15.50 33.38 41.28
C GLN A 28 14.39 32.32 41.23
N SER A 29 13.14 32.76 41.30
CA SER A 29 11.98 31.96 40.92
C SER A 29 12.15 31.49 39.48
N ARG A 30 12.44 30.20 39.31
CA ARG A 30 12.45 29.51 38.03
C ARG A 30 10.98 29.37 37.63
N ALA A 31 10.46 30.37 36.90
CA ALA A 31 9.22 30.18 36.16
C ALA A 31 9.44 28.95 35.26
N GLU A 32 8.78 27.84 35.57
CA GLU A 32 8.63 26.73 34.64
C GLU A 32 7.99 27.31 33.39
N MET A 33 8.81 27.50 32.35
CA MET A 33 8.32 27.83 31.01
C MET A 33 7.50 26.62 30.57
N GLU A 34 6.17 26.75 30.70
CA GLU A 34 5.20 25.79 30.20
C GLU A 34 5.60 25.43 28.76
N PRO A 35 5.77 24.14 28.42
CA PRO A 35 6.20 23.76 27.08
C PRO A 35 5.24 24.40 26.06
N PRO A 36 5.76 24.97 24.96
CA PRO A 36 4.93 25.65 23.98
C PRO A 36 3.81 24.70 23.55
N LYS A 37 2.55 25.17 23.66
CA LYS A 37 1.38 24.38 23.26
C LYS A 37 1.61 23.88 21.84
N PRO A 38 1.48 22.57 21.58
CA PRO A 38 1.68 22.04 20.24
C PRO A 38 0.74 22.76 19.27
N LEU A 39 1.28 23.20 18.14
CA LEU A 39 0.47 23.73 17.04
C LEU A 39 -0.51 22.63 16.62
N VAL A 40 -1.80 22.96 16.59
CA VAL A 40 -2.89 22.04 16.23
C VAL A 40 -3.59 22.49 14.95
N ASP A 41 -4.03 21.53 14.14
CA ASP A 41 -4.95 21.70 13.02
C ASP A 41 -6.37 22.04 13.51
N ASP A 42 -7.26 22.41 12.58
CA ASP A 42 -8.69 22.67 12.79
C ASP A 42 -9.49 21.48 13.35
N ASP A 43 -8.92 20.26 13.35
CA ASP A 43 -9.50 19.07 13.97
C ASP A 43 -8.96 18.79 15.40
N GLY A 44 -8.23 19.74 15.99
CA GLY A 44 -7.70 19.67 17.35
C GLY A 44 -6.54 18.70 17.53
N ARG A 45 -5.99 18.16 16.44
CA ARG A 45 -4.80 17.29 16.43
C ARG A 45 -3.56 18.09 16.06
N PRO A 46 -2.34 17.59 16.32
CA PRO A 46 -1.14 18.33 15.95
C PRO A 46 -1.09 18.67 14.46
N LEU A 47 -0.37 19.74 14.13
CA LEU A 47 -0.36 20.34 12.80
C LEU A 47 0.28 19.40 11.75
N ARG A 48 -0.43 19.15 10.65
CA ARG A 48 0.14 18.44 9.49
C ARG A 48 1.11 19.34 8.71
N THR A 49 2.30 18.83 8.41
CA THR A 49 3.39 19.52 7.68
C THR A 49 3.64 19.02 6.25
N GLY A 50 2.80 18.12 5.75
CA GLY A 50 3.08 17.38 4.53
C GLY A 50 2.98 18.11 3.20
N THR A 51 3.59 17.53 2.18
CA THR A 51 3.73 18.12 0.85
C THR A 51 3.26 17.19 -0.25
N LEU A 52 3.12 17.75 -1.46
CA LEU A 52 2.89 16.97 -2.68
C LEU A 52 3.87 15.80 -2.81
N TRP A 53 5.14 16.01 -2.48
CA TRP A 53 6.19 15.00 -2.63
C TRP A 53 6.06 13.86 -1.62
N THR A 54 5.78 14.18 -0.35
CA THR A 54 5.58 13.15 0.68
C THR A 54 4.33 12.33 0.37
N ALA A 55 3.22 12.99 -0.01
CA ALA A 55 2.01 12.31 -0.46
C ALA A 55 2.26 11.40 -1.69
N SER A 56 3.00 11.91 -2.68
CA SER A 56 3.30 11.14 -3.89
C SER A 56 4.16 9.92 -3.58
N ALA A 57 5.17 10.07 -2.71
CA ALA A 57 6.03 8.98 -2.26
C ALA A 57 5.21 7.90 -1.55
N HIS A 58 4.31 8.26 -0.63
CA HIS A 58 3.44 7.29 0.06
C HIS A 58 2.55 6.51 -0.90
N ILE A 59 1.92 7.20 -1.87
CA ILE A 59 1.12 6.52 -2.89
C ILE A 59 2.00 5.58 -3.71
N ILE A 60 3.16 6.04 -4.19
CA ILE A 60 4.08 5.22 -4.98
C ILE A 60 4.51 3.97 -4.19
N THR A 61 4.86 4.11 -2.92
CA THR A 61 5.25 2.97 -2.06
C THR A 61 4.12 2.00 -1.82
N ALA A 62 2.88 2.50 -1.68
CA ALA A 62 1.71 1.66 -1.52
C ALA A 62 1.40 0.85 -2.80
N VAL A 63 1.68 1.43 -3.97
CA VAL A 63 1.36 0.83 -5.26
C VAL A 63 2.46 -0.12 -5.74
N ILE A 64 3.74 0.27 -5.69
CA ILE A 64 4.86 -0.53 -6.22
C ILE A 64 5.24 -1.65 -5.24
N GLY A 65 4.35 -2.62 -5.06
CA GLY A 65 4.53 -3.81 -4.23
C GLY A 65 4.53 -5.10 -5.04
N SER A 66 4.00 -6.18 -4.46
CA SER A 66 3.95 -7.50 -5.11
C SER A 66 3.26 -7.49 -6.48
N GLY A 67 2.27 -6.60 -6.70
CA GLY A 67 1.51 -6.55 -7.95
C GLY A 67 2.36 -6.34 -9.21
N VAL A 68 3.45 -5.57 -9.15
CA VAL A 68 4.33 -5.30 -10.31
C VAL A 68 4.97 -6.58 -10.85
N LEU A 69 5.22 -7.56 -9.99
CA LEU A 69 5.86 -8.83 -10.33
C LEU A 69 5.00 -9.66 -11.29
N SER A 70 3.66 -9.51 -11.24
CA SER A 70 2.69 -10.24 -12.06
C SER A 70 2.41 -9.62 -13.44
N LEU A 71 2.92 -8.41 -13.69
CA LEU A 71 2.57 -7.65 -14.89
C LEU A 71 3.14 -8.26 -16.17
N ALA A 72 4.35 -8.84 -16.12
CA ALA A 72 4.95 -9.52 -17.27
C ALA A 72 4.07 -10.67 -17.75
N TRP A 73 3.58 -11.50 -16.82
CA TRP A 73 2.61 -12.54 -17.12
C TRP A 73 1.29 -11.98 -17.64
N GLY A 74 0.76 -10.93 -17.02
CA GLY A 74 -0.50 -10.30 -17.45
C GLY A 74 -0.44 -9.79 -18.89
N VAL A 75 0.65 -9.11 -19.27
CA VAL A 75 0.91 -8.69 -20.65
C VAL A 75 1.09 -9.91 -21.56
N ALA A 76 1.73 -10.99 -21.10
CA ALA A 76 1.85 -12.20 -21.90
C ALA A 76 0.50 -12.87 -22.20
N GLN A 77 -0.45 -12.85 -21.26
CA GLN A 77 -1.79 -13.38 -21.50
C GLN A 77 -2.63 -12.49 -22.43
N LEU A 78 -2.37 -11.18 -22.49
CA LEU A 78 -3.13 -10.24 -23.32
C LEU A 78 -2.47 -9.94 -24.68
N GLY A 79 -1.15 -10.06 -24.78
CA GLY A 79 -0.35 -9.75 -25.96
C GLY A 79 0.03 -8.28 -26.11
N TRP A 80 0.85 -8.00 -27.14
CA TRP A 80 1.36 -6.67 -27.43
C TRP A 80 0.28 -5.64 -27.76
N ALA A 81 -0.85 -6.07 -28.34
CA ALA A 81 -1.95 -5.17 -28.67
C ALA A 81 -2.74 -4.76 -27.43
N ALA A 82 -3.24 -5.73 -26.65
CA ALA A 82 -4.17 -5.46 -25.56
C ALA A 82 -3.46 -5.15 -24.24
N GLY A 83 -2.32 -5.79 -23.94
CA GLY A 83 -1.65 -5.68 -22.63
C GLY A 83 -1.34 -4.23 -22.23
N PRO A 84 -0.51 -3.49 -23.00
CA PRO A 84 -0.17 -2.11 -22.67
C PRO A 84 -1.39 -1.18 -22.62
N VAL A 85 -2.35 -1.36 -23.54
CA VAL A 85 -3.59 -0.56 -23.59
C VAL A 85 -4.42 -0.77 -22.33
N VAL A 86 -4.61 -2.01 -21.90
CA VAL A 86 -5.34 -2.33 -20.67
C VAL A 86 -4.65 -1.72 -19.45
N MET A 87 -3.31 -1.78 -19.36
CA MET A 87 -2.58 -1.15 -18.25
C MET A 87 -2.82 0.37 -18.19
N VAL A 88 -2.77 1.06 -19.33
CA VAL A 88 -3.06 2.50 -19.41
C VAL A 88 -4.53 2.81 -19.07
N LEU A 89 -5.47 1.96 -19.50
CA LEU A 89 -6.88 2.11 -19.15
C LEU A 89 -7.12 1.95 -17.64
N PHE A 90 -6.53 0.95 -17.00
CA PHE A 90 -6.61 0.79 -15.55
C PHE A 90 -5.97 1.99 -14.82
N ALA A 91 -4.83 2.48 -15.29
CA ALA A 91 -4.18 3.70 -14.79
C ALA A 91 -5.10 4.93 -14.91
N ALA A 92 -5.80 5.09 -16.03
CA ALA A 92 -6.74 6.19 -16.22
C ALA A 92 -7.95 6.09 -15.27
N VAL A 93 -8.52 4.89 -15.13
CA VAL A 93 -9.66 4.65 -14.22
C VAL A 93 -9.26 4.90 -12.77
N ILE A 94 -8.15 4.31 -12.28
CA ILE A 94 -7.70 4.51 -10.90
C ILE A 94 -7.35 5.97 -10.62
N CYS A 95 -6.71 6.67 -11.57
CA CYS A 95 -6.41 8.08 -11.41
C CYS A 95 -7.71 8.89 -11.30
N TYR A 96 -8.68 8.62 -12.18
CA TYR A 96 -9.96 9.32 -12.18
C TYR A 96 -10.74 9.07 -10.88
N THR A 97 -10.97 7.81 -10.51
CA THR A 97 -11.77 7.49 -9.31
C THR A 97 -11.07 7.90 -8.02
N SER A 98 -9.75 7.84 -7.95
CA SER A 98 -8.97 8.37 -6.82
C SER A 98 -9.09 9.89 -6.70
N THR A 99 -9.19 10.61 -7.82
CA THR A 99 -9.45 12.07 -7.76
C THR A 99 -10.85 12.39 -7.24
N LEU A 100 -11.85 11.56 -7.54
CA LEU A 100 -13.19 11.67 -6.95
C LEU A 100 -13.15 11.39 -5.44
N LEU A 101 -12.45 10.33 -5.03
CA LEU A 101 -12.30 9.95 -3.63
C LEU A 101 -11.61 11.04 -2.80
N ALA A 102 -10.55 11.66 -3.35
CA ALA A 102 -9.83 12.75 -2.70
C ALA A 102 -10.71 13.99 -2.43
N GLU A 103 -11.74 14.23 -3.25
CA GLU A 103 -12.73 15.30 -2.98
C GLU A 103 -13.65 14.95 -1.82
N CYS A 104 -13.86 13.66 -1.54
CA CYS A 104 -14.74 13.18 -0.49
C CYS A 104 -14.05 13.04 0.88
N TYR A 105 -12.83 13.58 1.01
CA TYR A 105 -12.06 13.54 2.24
C TYR A 105 -12.71 14.33 3.39
N ARG A 106 -13.30 15.49 3.08
CA ARG A 106 -14.09 16.28 4.05
C ARG A 106 -15.58 16.05 3.78
N SER A 107 -16.36 15.86 4.85
CA SER A 107 -17.81 15.64 4.74
C SER A 107 -18.59 16.94 4.62
N GLY A 108 -19.53 17.02 3.68
CA GLY A 108 -20.32 18.23 3.45
C GLY A 108 -19.52 19.29 2.72
N ASP A 109 -19.02 20.30 3.46
CA ASP A 109 -18.22 21.39 2.90
C ASP A 109 -16.79 20.91 2.55
N PRO A 110 -16.32 21.05 1.30
CA PRO A 110 -15.00 20.56 0.87
C PRO A 110 -13.79 21.25 1.53
N VAL A 111 -13.98 22.39 2.19
CA VAL A 111 -12.91 23.21 2.80
C VAL A 111 -13.01 23.23 4.32
N LEU A 112 -14.23 23.34 4.86
CA LEU A 112 -14.48 23.49 6.30
C LEU A 112 -15.12 22.26 6.95
N GLY A 113 -15.55 21.28 6.15
CA GLY A 113 -16.19 20.07 6.65
C GLY A 113 -15.26 19.21 7.50
N PRO A 114 -15.81 18.38 8.41
CA PRO A 114 -15.01 17.45 9.21
C PRO A 114 -14.30 16.44 8.31
N ARG A 115 -13.07 16.09 8.66
CA ARG A 115 -12.23 15.14 7.92
C ARG A 115 -12.61 13.70 8.23
N ASN A 116 -12.70 12.88 7.20
CA ASN A 116 -12.82 11.43 7.31
C ASN A 116 -11.42 10.81 7.25
N ARG A 117 -11.02 10.11 8.32
CA ARG A 117 -9.65 9.58 8.45
C ARG A 117 -9.48 8.17 7.88
N THR A 118 -10.58 7.45 7.75
CA THR A 118 -10.60 6.12 7.15
C THR A 118 -11.60 6.09 6.02
N TYR A 119 -11.40 5.16 5.10
CA TYR A 119 -12.30 4.99 3.99
C TYR A 119 -13.72 4.59 4.45
N ILE A 120 -13.80 3.72 5.46
CA ILE A 120 -15.06 3.29 6.09
C ILE A 120 -15.82 4.48 6.69
N ASP A 121 -15.12 5.36 7.42
CA ASP A 121 -15.73 6.55 8.03
C ASP A 121 -16.26 7.51 6.95
N ALA A 122 -15.53 7.66 5.84
CA ALA A 122 -15.95 8.52 4.74
C ALA A 122 -17.24 7.99 4.09
N VAL A 123 -17.31 6.68 3.82
CA VAL A 123 -18.52 6.03 3.31
C VAL A 123 -19.68 6.19 4.29
N ARG A 124 -19.44 6.04 5.59
CA ARG A 124 -20.47 6.26 6.60
C ARG A 124 -21.03 7.68 6.55
N ALA A 125 -20.15 8.68 6.52
CA ALA A 125 -20.53 10.08 6.55
C ALA A 125 -21.28 10.55 5.29
N THR A 126 -21.08 9.90 4.14
CA THR A 126 -21.73 10.27 2.87
C THR A 126 -22.88 9.36 2.44
N LEU A 127 -22.78 8.04 2.66
CA LEU A 127 -23.71 7.03 2.15
C LEU A 127 -24.49 6.28 3.25
N GLY A 128 -24.17 6.49 4.53
CA GLY A 128 -24.87 5.95 5.68
C GLY A 128 -24.44 4.53 6.11
N ASP A 129 -24.99 4.10 7.25
CA ASP A 129 -24.50 2.93 8.01
C ASP A 129 -24.64 1.58 7.28
N SER A 130 -25.60 1.43 6.36
CA SER A 130 -25.73 0.20 5.56
C SER A 130 -24.60 0.06 4.54
N LYS A 131 -24.19 1.17 3.91
CA LYS A 131 -23.08 1.20 2.95
C LYS A 131 -21.74 1.12 3.66
N GLU A 132 -21.63 1.71 4.85
CA GLU A 132 -20.49 1.54 5.75
C GLU A 132 -20.22 0.05 6.03
N ARG A 133 -21.23 -0.70 6.49
CA ARG A 133 -21.07 -2.13 6.81
C ARG A 133 -20.61 -2.95 5.61
N LEU A 134 -21.18 -2.68 4.43
CA LEU A 134 -20.77 -3.32 3.19
C LEU A 134 -19.33 -2.96 2.81
N CYS A 135 -18.98 -1.68 2.84
CA CYS A 135 -17.62 -1.21 2.54
C CYS A 135 -16.60 -1.81 3.50
N GLY A 136 -16.87 -1.77 4.80
CA GLY A 136 -15.99 -2.34 5.82
C GLY A 136 -15.80 -3.84 5.64
N ALA A 137 -16.86 -4.60 5.34
CA ALA A 137 -16.74 -6.03 5.08
C ALA A 137 -15.85 -6.32 3.86
N ILE A 138 -16.05 -5.60 2.75
CA ILE A 138 -15.26 -5.78 1.52
C ILE A 138 -13.81 -5.32 1.72
N GLN A 139 -13.58 -4.15 2.34
CA GLN A 139 -12.25 -3.58 2.57
C GLN A 139 -11.41 -4.46 3.52
N LEU A 140 -11.98 -4.91 4.64
CA LEU A 140 -11.27 -5.78 5.58
C LEU A 140 -10.96 -7.15 4.96
N SER A 141 -11.90 -7.72 4.19
CA SER A 141 -11.66 -8.96 3.45
C SER A 141 -10.57 -8.80 2.40
N ASN A 142 -10.52 -7.65 1.73
CA ASN A 142 -9.48 -7.33 0.76
C ASN A 142 -8.10 -7.19 1.43
N LEU A 143 -8.01 -6.49 2.56
CA LEU A 143 -6.75 -6.36 3.31
C LEU A 143 -6.24 -7.72 3.82
N PHE A 144 -7.16 -8.61 4.21
CA PHE A 144 -6.84 -10.02 4.50
C PHE A 144 -6.30 -10.76 3.28
N GLY A 145 -6.95 -10.61 2.13
CA GLY A 145 -6.46 -11.16 0.85
C GLY A 145 -5.08 -10.64 0.48
N ILE A 146 -4.84 -9.33 0.55
CA ILE A 146 -3.53 -8.72 0.30
C ILE A 146 -2.47 -9.33 1.23
N GLY A 147 -2.79 -9.56 2.50
CA GLY A 147 -1.91 -10.27 3.43
C GLY A 147 -1.48 -11.65 2.93
N ILE A 148 -2.40 -12.43 2.37
CA ILE A 148 -2.10 -13.74 1.74
C ILE A 148 -1.19 -13.56 0.52
N GLY A 149 -1.55 -12.66 -0.40
CA GLY A 149 -0.78 -12.43 -1.63
C GLY A 149 0.65 -11.94 -1.37
N VAL A 150 0.83 -11.08 -0.36
CA VAL A 150 2.14 -10.59 0.10
C VAL A 150 2.96 -11.73 0.71
N SER A 151 2.35 -12.60 1.53
CA SER A 151 3.03 -13.78 2.09
C SER A 151 3.51 -14.73 1.01
N ILE A 152 2.70 -15.00 -0.02
CA ILE A 152 3.09 -15.84 -1.15
C ILE A 152 4.25 -15.19 -1.91
N ALA A 153 4.13 -13.91 -2.28
CA ALA A 153 5.13 -13.19 -3.08
C ALA A 153 6.51 -13.15 -2.38
N ALA A 154 6.55 -12.82 -1.08
CA ALA A 154 7.79 -12.81 -0.31
C ALA A 154 8.43 -14.20 -0.26
N SER A 155 7.60 -15.24 -0.13
CA SER A 155 8.06 -16.62 -0.06
C SER A 155 8.60 -17.14 -1.38
N VAL A 156 7.98 -16.79 -2.50
CA VAL A 156 8.48 -17.08 -3.85
C VAL A 156 9.84 -16.42 -4.06
N SER A 157 10.03 -15.17 -3.59
CA SER A 157 11.34 -14.52 -3.66
C SER A 157 12.41 -15.19 -2.80
N MET A 158 12.08 -15.59 -1.56
CA MET A 158 13.04 -16.35 -0.73
C MET A 158 13.40 -17.72 -1.33
N GLN A 159 12.41 -18.42 -1.90
CA GLN A 159 12.61 -19.68 -2.60
C GLN A 159 13.51 -19.50 -3.83
N ALA A 160 13.30 -18.43 -4.61
CA ALA A 160 14.12 -18.11 -5.78
C ALA A 160 15.59 -17.92 -5.40
N THR A 161 15.88 -17.22 -4.30
CA THR A 161 17.25 -17.04 -3.78
C THR A 161 17.91 -18.36 -3.39
N ARG A 162 17.22 -19.26 -2.67
CA ARG A 162 17.81 -20.59 -2.37
C ARG A 162 18.05 -21.39 -3.63
N ARG A 163 17.12 -21.35 -4.58
CA ARG A 163 17.24 -22.08 -5.83
C ARG A 163 18.43 -21.57 -6.64
N ALA A 164 18.64 -20.25 -6.69
CA ALA A 164 19.82 -19.63 -7.29
C ALA A 164 21.12 -20.11 -6.63
N GLY A 165 21.20 -20.06 -5.30
CA GLY A 165 22.37 -20.55 -4.57
C GLY A 165 22.65 -22.04 -4.77
N CYS A 166 21.60 -22.87 -4.90
CA CYS A 166 21.74 -24.31 -5.19
C CYS A 166 22.39 -24.55 -6.55
N PHE A 167 21.90 -23.88 -7.60
CA PHE A 167 22.48 -23.99 -8.94
C PHE A 167 23.93 -23.52 -9.00
N HIS A 168 24.26 -22.47 -8.26
CA HIS A 168 25.64 -21.98 -8.20
C HIS A 168 26.58 -22.96 -7.51
N TYR A 169 26.16 -23.58 -6.40
CA TYR A 169 27.03 -24.49 -5.66
C TYR A 169 27.11 -25.90 -6.26
N ARG A 170 25.99 -26.39 -6.82
CA ARG A 170 25.85 -27.77 -7.30
C ARG A 170 25.84 -27.93 -8.83
N GLY A 171 25.80 -26.82 -9.56
CA GLY A 171 25.70 -26.81 -11.03
C GLY A 171 24.26 -26.93 -11.54
N HIS A 172 24.08 -26.64 -12.83
CA HIS A 172 22.78 -26.65 -13.51
C HIS A 172 22.17 -28.03 -13.78
N GLU A 173 22.94 -29.10 -13.55
CA GLU A 173 22.47 -30.48 -13.75
C GLU A 173 21.61 -30.98 -12.58
N GLU A 174 21.69 -30.36 -11.41
CA GLU A 174 20.84 -30.66 -10.27
C GLU A 174 19.48 -29.95 -10.40
N PRO A 175 18.35 -30.65 -10.29
CA PRO A 175 17.03 -30.04 -10.51
C PRO A 175 16.64 -28.99 -9.44
N CYS A 176 17.39 -28.93 -8.32
CA CYS A 176 17.28 -27.94 -7.25
C CYS A 176 15.82 -27.65 -6.86
N HIS A 177 15.04 -28.70 -6.60
CA HIS A 177 13.67 -28.57 -6.12
C HIS A 177 13.65 -27.87 -4.76
N ALA A 178 12.81 -26.84 -4.65
CA ALA A 178 12.54 -26.16 -3.39
C ALA A 178 11.02 -26.02 -3.27
N SER A 179 10.45 -26.41 -2.14
CA SER A 179 9.04 -26.16 -1.83
C SER A 179 8.85 -24.73 -1.32
N THR A 180 7.74 -24.07 -1.68
CA THR A 180 7.40 -22.70 -1.23
C THR A 180 6.85 -22.69 0.21
N SER A 181 6.18 -23.76 0.65
CA SER A 181 5.54 -23.87 1.96
C SER A 181 6.43 -23.55 3.17
N PRO A 182 7.69 -24.03 3.29
CA PRO A 182 8.56 -23.65 4.40
C PRO A 182 8.87 -22.16 4.43
N TYR A 183 8.97 -21.50 3.27
CA TYR A 183 9.22 -20.05 3.19
C TYR A 183 8.01 -19.24 3.62
N ILE A 184 6.80 -19.72 3.31
CA ILE A 184 5.55 -19.12 3.80
C ILE A 184 5.49 -19.20 5.32
N ALA A 185 5.86 -20.35 5.91
CA ALA A 185 5.95 -20.50 7.36
C ALA A 185 6.98 -19.55 7.98
N ILE A 186 8.18 -19.42 7.39
CA ILE A 186 9.22 -18.47 7.85
C ILE A 186 8.71 -17.03 7.82
N PHE A 187 8.08 -16.63 6.71
CA PHE A 187 7.49 -15.28 6.59
C PHE A 187 6.40 -15.07 7.64
N GLY A 188 5.52 -16.05 7.85
CA GLY A 188 4.49 -16.02 8.88
C GLY A 188 5.05 -15.84 10.29
N ILE A 189 6.08 -16.59 10.67
CA ILE A 189 6.76 -16.46 11.98
C ILE A 189 7.32 -15.05 12.16
N MET A 190 7.99 -14.52 11.13
CA MET A 190 8.49 -13.16 11.14
C MET A 190 7.35 -12.15 11.33
N GLN A 191 6.23 -12.33 10.62
CA GLN A 191 5.06 -11.45 10.74
C GLN A 191 4.35 -11.55 12.09
N VAL A 192 4.38 -12.71 12.78
CA VAL A 192 3.87 -12.80 14.15
C VAL A 192 4.62 -11.84 15.06
N ILE A 193 5.96 -11.75 14.92
CA ILE A 193 6.82 -10.87 15.71
C ILE A 193 6.55 -9.40 15.38
N PHE A 194 6.63 -9.03 14.09
CA PHE A 194 6.44 -7.63 13.67
C PHE A 194 5.03 -7.12 13.94
N SER A 195 4.01 -7.97 13.82
CA SER A 195 2.62 -7.59 14.06
C SER A 195 2.35 -7.25 15.53
N GLN A 196 3.22 -7.63 16.49
CA GLN A 196 3.05 -7.22 17.88
C GLN A 196 3.47 -5.77 18.15
N ILE A 197 4.13 -5.11 17.19
CA ILE A 197 4.54 -3.72 17.33
C ILE A 197 3.27 -2.84 17.31
N PRO A 198 2.96 -2.11 18.40
CA PRO A 198 1.70 -1.37 18.52
C PRO A 198 1.67 -0.12 17.63
N ASP A 199 2.83 0.51 17.42
CA ASP A 199 2.95 1.80 16.75
C ASP A 199 3.84 1.67 15.52
N LEU A 200 3.26 1.58 14.32
CA LEU A 200 4.01 1.81 13.08
C LEU A 200 4.41 3.28 12.92
N ASP A 201 3.78 4.15 13.70
CA ASP A 201 4.04 5.58 13.78
C ASP A 201 5.53 5.84 14.09
N LYS A 202 6.16 4.98 14.90
CA LYS A 202 7.57 5.11 15.28
C LYS A 202 8.56 4.71 14.18
N VAL A 203 8.08 4.17 13.07
CA VAL A 203 8.89 3.58 12.00
C VAL A 203 8.64 4.26 10.64
N TRP A 204 8.61 5.60 10.63
CA TRP A 204 8.54 6.44 9.42
C TRP A 204 9.56 6.06 8.34
N TRP A 205 10.74 5.59 8.75
CA TRP A 205 11.80 5.15 7.84
C TRP A 205 11.39 3.92 7.00
N LEU A 206 10.37 3.16 7.42
CA LEU A 206 9.87 2.01 6.66
C LEU A 206 9.30 2.42 5.31
N SER A 207 8.64 3.58 5.19
CA SER A 207 8.12 4.05 3.90
C SER A 207 9.25 4.41 2.94
N ILE A 208 10.34 5.01 3.45
CA ILE A 208 11.52 5.34 2.63
C ILE A 208 12.23 4.06 2.18
N VAL A 209 12.44 3.12 3.10
CA VAL A 209 13.05 1.82 2.76
C VAL A 209 12.16 1.10 1.75
N ALA A 210 10.85 1.04 1.95
CA ALA A 210 9.90 0.48 1.00
C ALA A 210 10.03 1.11 -0.39
N ALA A 211 10.13 2.44 -0.47
CA ALA A 211 10.35 3.16 -1.73
C ALA A 211 11.64 2.70 -2.40
N ILE A 212 12.77 2.81 -1.72
CA ILE A 212 14.09 2.46 -2.25
C ILE A 212 14.10 1.01 -2.75
N MET A 213 13.60 0.08 -1.95
CA MET A 213 13.54 -1.34 -2.31
C MET A 213 12.64 -1.56 -3.53
N SER A 214 11.48 -0.91 -3.59
CA SER A 214 10.51 -1.03 -4.70
C SER A 214 11.04 -0.59 -6.05
N PHE A 215 11.68 0.58 -6.10
CA PHE A 215 12.34 1.07 -7.31
C PHE A 215 13.54 0.20 -7.67
N SER A 216 14.29 -0.28 -6.67
CA SER A 216 15.49 -1.07 -6.89
C SER A 216 15.17 -2.43 -7.52
N TYR A 217 14.28 -3.24 -6.94
CA TYR A 217 13.96 -4.55 -7.52
C TYR A 217 13.26 -4.42 -8.87
N SER A 218 12.44 -3.38 -9.09
CA SER A 218 11.77 -3.13 -10.37
C SER A 218 12.80 -2.73 -11.44
N GLY A 219 13.73 -1.84 -11.11
CA GLY A 219 14.81 -1.42 -11.99
C GLY A 219 15.77 -2.55 -12.34
N ILE A 220 16.13 -3.39 -11.36
CA ILE A 220 16.92 -4.60 -11.59
C ILE A 220 16.19 -5.55 -12.54
N GLY A 221 14.90 -5.84 -12.27
CA GLY A 221 14.11 -6.72 -13.13
C GLY A 221 13.99 -6.21 -14.57
N VAL A 222 13.78 -4.91 -14.76
CA VAL A 222 13.79 -4.29 -16.11
C VAL A 222 15.15 -4.42 -16.76
N SER A 223 16.23 -4.15 -16.02
CA SER A 223 17.61 -4.23 -16.56
C SER A 223 17.98 -5.65 -16.98
N LEU A 224 17.64 -6.65 -16.16
CA LEU A 224 17.81 -8.06 -16.48
C LEU A 224 16.97 -8.46 -17.71
N GLY A 225 15.73 -7.95 -17.83
CA GLY A 225 14.91 -8.16 -19.01
C GLY A 225 15.49 -7.57 -20.29
N VAL A 226 16.08 -6.37 -20.22
CA VAL A 226 16.81 -5.79 -21.35
C VAL A 226 18.03 -6.64 -21.72
N ALA A 227 18.77 -7.14 -20.73
CA ALA A 227 19.91 -8.02 -20.96
C ALA A 227 19.48 -9.34 -21.64
N GLU A 228 18.36 -9.93 -21.21
CA GLU A 228 17.78 -11.14 -21.80
C GLU A 228 17.35 -10.92 -23.26
N ILE A 229 16.74 -9.77 -23.57
CA ILE A 229 16.38 -9.39 -24.94
C ILE A 229 17.64 -9.26 -25.82
N ALA A 230 18.69 -8.64 -25.28
CA ALA A 230 19.96 -8.46 -25.98
C ALA A 230 20.66 -9.81 -26.23
N ALA A 231 20.68 -10.70 -25.22
CA ALA A 231 21.28 -12.03 -25.31
C ALA A 231 20.57 -12.91 -26.35
N ASN A 232 19.24 -12.86 -26.38
CA ASN A 232 18.42 -13.60 -27.35
C ASN A 232 18.33 -12.94 -28.74
N ARG A 233 18.92 -11.75 -28.91
CA ARG A 233 18.91 -10.96 -30.16
C ARG A 233 17.51 -10.72 -30.73
N GLY A 234 16.49 -10.56 -29.88
CA GLY A 234 15.13 -10.39 -30.36
C GLY A 234 14.10 -10.14 -29.27
N VAL A 235 13.03 -9.46 -29.67
CA VAL A 235 11.83 -9.24 -28.85
C VAL A 235 10.92 -10.45 -29.02
N ARG A 236 10.63 -11.15 -27.93
CA ARG A 236 9.68 -12.26 -27.90
C ARG A 236 8.23 -11.79 -27.74
N GLY A 237 7.31 -12.74 -27.81
CA GLY A 237 5.89 -12.52 -27.66
C GLY A 237 5.18 -12.27 -28.99
N THR A 238 3.86 -12.46 -28.97
CA THR A 238 2.97 -12.27 -30.12
C THR A 238 1.98 -11.14 -29.86
N VAL A 239 1.34 -10.66 -30.93
CA VAL A 239 0.33 -9.59 -30.87
C VAL A 239 -0.86 -9.97 -29.99
N ALA A 240 -1.28 -11.25 -30.03
CA ALA A 240 -2.43 -11.77 -29.28
C ALA A 240 -2.07 -12.44 -27.94
N GLY A 241 -0.78 -12.45 -27.57
CA GLY A 241 -0.31 -13.07 -26.33
C GLY A 241 -0.01 -14.55 -26.48
N VAL A 242 -0.20 -15.32 -25.41
CA VAL A 242 -0.16 -16.79 -25.47
C VAL A 242 -1.12 -17.29 -26.56
N ILE A 243 -0.62 -18.03 -27.55
CA ILE A 243 -1.42 -18.59 -28.64
C ILE A 243 -1.68 -20.08 -28.36
N SER A 244 -2.93 -20.52 -28.53
CA SER A 244 -3.34 -21.93 -28.34
C SER A 244 -2.67 -22.91 -29.32
N ALA A 245 -2.23 -22.43 -30.49
CA ALA A 245 -1.50 -23.22 -31.46
C ALA A 245 -0.02 -23.37 -31.05
N GLY A 246 0.40 -24.60 -30.73
CA GLY A 246 1.80 -24.96 -30.48
C GLY A 246 2.28 -24.94 -29.02
N THR A 247 1.45 -24.48 -28.07
CA THR A 247 1.82 -24.40 -26.62
C THR A 247 1.06 -25.38 -25.73
N GLY A 248 0.15 -26.19 -26.29
CA GLY A 248 -0.70 -27.11 -25.53
C GLY A 248 -1.83 -26.43 -24.74
N VAL A 249 -2.04 -25.12 -24.91
CA VAL A 249 -3.08 -24.36 -24.22
C VAL A 249 -4.38 -24.38 -25.03
N THR A 250 -5.47 -24.87 -24.43
CA THR A 250 -6.80 -24.85 -25.06
C THR A 250 -7.34 -23.41 -25.21
N LEU A 251 -8.29 -23.21 -26.13
CA LEU A 251 -8.94 -21.91 -26.32
C LEU A 251 -9.58 -21.40 -25.01
N MET A 252 -10.20 -22.30 -24.25
CA MET A 252 -10.86 -21.94 -23.00
C MET A 252 -9.87 -21.52 -21.91
N GLN A 253 -8.74 -22.23 -21.77
CA GLN A 253 -7.66 -21.82 -20.87
C GLN A 253 -7.09 -20.45 -21.24
N LYS A 254 -6.96 -20.16 -22.54
CA LYS A 254 -6.56 -18.83 -23.00
C LYS A 254 -7.55 -17.76 -22.54
N VAL A 255 -8.86 -17.97 -22.71
CA VAL A 255 -9.88 -17.03 -22.25
C VAL A 255 -9.78 -16.82 -20.73
N TRP A 256 -9.69 -17.88 -19.94
CA TRP A 256 -9.58 -17.75 -18.48
C TRP A 256 -8.32 -17.01 -18.03
N ARG A 257 -7.17 -17.30 -18.64
CA ARG A 257 -5.91 -16.61 -18.34
C ARG A 257 -5.94 -15.15 -18.75
N SER A 258 -6.53 -14.82 -19.91
CA SER A 258 -6.73 -13.43 -20.32
C SER A 258 -7.66 -12.68 -19.37
N LEU A 259 -8.73 -13.32 -18.86
CA LEU A 259 -9.61 -12.73 -17.86
C LEU A 259 -8.90 -12.51 -16.52
N GLN A 260 -8.15 -13.50 -16.04
CA GLN A 260 -7.33 -13.41 -14.83
C GLN A 260 -6.29 -12.27 -14.92
N ALA A 261 -5.73 -12.00 -16.11
CA ALA A 261 -4.79 -10.91 -16.31
C ALA A 261 -5.36 -9.53 -15.99
N PHE A 262 -6.66 -9.30 -16.24
CA PHE A 262 -7.32 -8.06 -15.79
C PHE A 262 -7.31 -7.94 -14.27
N GLY A 263 -7.53 -9.05 -13.55
CA GLY A 263 -7.43 -9.09 -12.09
C GLY A 263 -6.02 -8.76 -11.59
N ASN A 264 -4.99 -9.32 -12.24
CA ASN A 264 -3.58 -9.04 -11.88
C ASN A 264 -3.21 -7.58 -12.09
N ILE A 265 -3.62 -7.00 -13.21
CA ILE A 265 -3.42 -5.56 -13.49
C ILE A 265 -4.20 -4.71 -12.49
N ALA A 266 -5.45 -5.08 -12.17
CA ALA A 266 -6.26 -4.39 -11.18
C ALA A 266 -5.62 -4.39 -9.79
N PHE A 267 -5.08 -5.54 -9.37
CA PHE A 267 -4.36 -5.69 -8.11
C PHE A 267 -3.13 -4.79 -8.04
N ALA A 268 -2.35 -4.70 -9.12
CA ALA A 268 -1.17 -3.85 -9.18
C ALA A 268 -1.51 -2.37 -8.93
N TYR A 269 -2.64 -1.88 -9.46
CA TYR A 269 -3.07 -0.49 -9.24
C TYR A 269 -3.87 -0.25 -7.95
N GLY A 270 -4.06 -1.25 -7.10
CA GLY A 270 -5.05 -1.28 -6.00
C GLY A 270 -4.73 -0.45 -4.73
N PHE A 271 -4.39 0.85 -4.84
CA PHE A 271 -4.09 1.69 -3.65
C PHE A 271 -5.25 2.52 -3.12
N SER A 272 -6.34 2.68 -3.89
CA SER A 272 -7.47 3.54 -3.50
C SER A 272 -8.07 3.18 -2.14
N ILE A 273 -7.94 1.91 -1.74
CA ILE A 273 -8.41 1.33 -0.48
C ILE A 273 -7.76 1.92 0.78
N ILE A 274 -6.61 2.58 0.65
CA ILE A 274 -5.89 3.24 1.76
C ILE A 274 -5.62 4.71 1.46
N LEU A 275 -6.23 5.26 0.39
CA LEU A 275 -5.95 6.62 -0.06
C LEU A 275 -6.36 7.66 0.99
N LEU A 276 -7.51 7.48 1.64
CA LEU A 276 -7.97 8.41 2.67
C LEU A 276 -7.13 8.29 3.95
N GLU A 277 -6.69 7.09 4.29
CA GLU A 277 -5.76 6.83 5.40
C GLU A 277 -4.40 7.50 5.13
N ILE A 278 -3.90 7.45 3.89
CA ILE A 278 -2.70 8.18 3.44
C ILE A 278 -2.94 9.70 3.52
N GLN A 279 -4.09 10.19 3.07
CA GLN A 279 -4.47 11.62 3.12
C GLN A 279 -4.61 12.14 4.56
N ALA A 280 -5.10 11.28 5.45
CA ALA A 280 -5.36 11.60 6.86
C ALA A 280 -4.13 11.44 7.76
N CYS A 281 -3.08 10.77 7.26
CA CYS A 281 -1.92 10.39 8.04
C CYS A 281 -1.29 11.62 8.70
N HIS A 282 -1.07 11.46 10.01
CA HIS A 282 -0.57 12.48 10.91
C HIS A 282 0.50 11.79 11.75
N GLN A 283 1.73 12.28 11.74
CA GLN A 283 2.82 11.66 12.49
C GLN A 283 3.28 12.56 13.64
N GLN A 284 3.10 12.04 14.86
CA GLN A 284 3.45 12.73 16.09
C GLN A 284 4.96 12.68 16.35
N ARG A 285 5.62 13.85 16.23
CA ARG A 285 6.77 14.38 17.01
C ARG A 285 7.89 14.97 16.12
N GLN A 286 8.20 16.24 16.42
CA GLN A 286 9.35 17.00 15.95
C GLN A 286 10.67 16.34 16.36
N LEU A 287 11.49 15.94 15.38
CA LEU A 287 12.96 15.93 15.47
C LEU A 287 13.53 15.69 14.06
N ILE A 288 13.93 16.80 13.45
CA ILE A 288 15.00 17.03 12.45
C ILE A 288 15.29 15.91 11.43
N PHE A 289 15.02 16.25 10.17
CA PHE A 289 15.18 15.53 8.89
C PHE A 289 14.15 14.42 8.57
N LEU A 290 13.10 14.81 7.82
CA LEU A 290 12.05 13.98 7.17
C LEU A 290 10.91 13.45 8.06
N SER A 291 10.25 14.34 8.80
CA SER A 291 8.94 14.09 9.40
C SER A 291 7.83 14.08 8.32
N HIS A 292 7.10 12.96 8.16
CA HIS A 292 6.06 12.80 7.13
C HIS A 292 4.67 13.00 7.72
N ASP A 293 4.20 14.23 7.71
CA ASP A 293 2.76 14.46 7.56
C ASP A 293 2.46 14.50 6.05
N THR A 294 1.21 14.28 5.63
CA THR A 294 0.91 14.12 4.20
C THR A 294 0.50 15.43 3.52
N ILE A 295 -0.39 16.25 4.11
CA ILE A 295 -0.79 17.52 3.49
C ILE A 295 -0.93 18.62 4.54
N LYS A 296 -0.17 19.70 4.34
CA LYS A 296 -0.19 20.90 5.19
C LYS A 296 -1.50 21.70 5.05
N SER A 297 -1.96 22.25 6.16
CA SER A 297 -2.92 23.37 6.21
C SER A 297 -2.17 24.69 6.47
N PRO A 298 -2.45 25.85 5.81
CA PRO A 298 -3.59 26.22 4.96
C PRO A 298 -3.18 26.37 3.45
N PRO A 299 -4.02 26.94 2.55
CA PRO A 299 -4.33 26.42 1.20
C PRO A 299 -3.11 26.29 0.24
N PRO A 300 -3.19 25.43 -0.80
CA PRO A 300 -4.41 24.91 -1.44
C PRO A 300 -5.12 23.77 -0.69
N SER A 301 -6.43 23.62 -0.93
CA SER A 301 -7.29 22.56 -0.37
C SER A 301 -6.63 21.18 -0.41
N GLU A 302 -6.74 20.40 0.66
CA GLU A 302 -6.10 19.07 0.80
C GLU A 302 -6.39 18.18 -0.42
N ALA A 303 -7.63 18.19 -0.90
CA ALA A 303 -8.05 17.48 -2.11
C ALA A 303 -7.24 17.88 -3.37
N LYS A 304 -6.89 19.15 -3.54
CA LYS A 304 -6.11 19.64 -4.69
C LYS A 304 -4.68 19.13 -4.67
N VAL A 305 -4.05 19.12 -3.50
CA VAL A 305 -2.70 18.54 -3.34
C VAL A 305 -2.77 17.03 -3.57
N MET A 306 -3.77 16.35 -3.00
CA MET A 306 -3.91 14.91 -3.15
C MET A 306 -4.19 14.48 -4.59
N LYS A 307 -5.00 15.21 -5.35
CA LYS A 307 -5.22 14.95 -6.79
C LYS A 307 -3.93 15.07 -7.59
N LYS A 308 -3.13 16.09 -7.32
CA LYS A 308 -1.82 16.26 -7.97
C LYS A 308 -0.87 15.12 -7.58
N ALA A 309 -0.84 14.74 -6.31
CA ALA A 309 -0.03 13.63 -5.82
C ALA A 309 -0.44 12.33 -6.51
N THR A 310 -1.74 12.04 -6.54
CA THR A 310 -2.34 10.91 -7.25
C THR A 310 -1.94 10.88 -8.72
N ALA A 311 -2.05 12.00 -9.44
CA ALA A 311 -1.69 12.07 -10.85
C ALA A 311 -0.19 11.79 -11.08
N VAL A 312 0.70 12.39 -10.28
CA VAL A 312 2.15 12.16 -10.36
C VAL A 312 2.48 10.70 -10.04
N SER A 313 1.93 10.16 -8.95
CA SER A 313 2.18 8.79 -8.53
C SER A 313 1.68 7.78 -9.55
N VAL A 314 0.45 7.91 -10.04
CA VAL A 314 -0.09 7.01 -11.07
C VAL A 314 0.73 7.10 -12.36
N ALA A 315 1.19 8.28 -12.76
CA ALA A 315 2.06 8.42 -13.92
C ALA A 315 3.40 7.70 -13.75
N VAL A 316 4.10 7.94 -12.63
CA VAL A 316 5.39 7.30 -12.31
C VAL A 316 5.24 5.79 -12.23
N THR A 317 4.25 5.30 -11.49
CA THR A 317 3.97 3.87 -11.36
C THR A 317 3.62 3.25 -12.71
N THR A 318 2.80 3.91 -13.53
CA THR A 318 2.42 3.38 -14.86
C THR A 318 3.62 3.23 -15.78
N VAL A 319 4.58 4.15 -15.73
CA VAL A 319 5.84 3.99 -16.47
C VAL A 319 6.60 2.75 -16.00
N ILE A 320 6.77 2.58 -14.69
CA ILE A 320 7.46 1.41 -14.13
C ILE A 320 6.73 0.11 -14.47
N TYR A 321 5.41 0.13 -14.41
CA TYR A 321 4.56 -1.02 -14.70
C TYR A 321 4.63 -1.40 -16.16
N LEU A 322 4.53 -0.44 -17.07
CA LEU A 322 4.72 -0.67 -18.50
C LEU A 322 6.13 -1.21 -18.78
N LEU A 323 7.17 -0.68 -18.12
CA LEU A 323 8.53 -1.21 -18.25
C LEU A 323 8.61 -2.66 -17.77
N CYS A 324 8.20 -2.98 -16.54
CA CYS A 324 8.23 -4.35 -16.04
C CYS A 324 7.37 -5.31 -16.89
N GLY A 325 6.14 -4.91 -17.23
CA GLY A 325 5.22 -5.72 -18.02
C GLY A 325 5.70 -5.95 -19.45
N CYS A 326 6.05 -4.88 -20.17
CA CYS A 326 6.44 -4.96 -21.58
C CYS A 326 7.85 -5.53 -21.74
N VAL A 327 8.83 -5.11 -20.94
CA VAL A 327 10.19 -5.67 -21.03
C VAL A 327 10.19 -7.12 -20.59
N GLY A 328 9.46 -7.48 -19.53
CA GLY A 328 9.29 -8.87 -19.13
C GLY A 328 8.65 -9.72 -20.23
N TYR A 329 7.61 -9.22 -20.90
CA TYR A 329 7.02 -9.93 -22.02
C TYR A 329 7.94 -10.01 -23.26
N ALA A 330 8.69 -8.96 -23.55
CA ALA A 330 9.70 -8.97 -24.60
C ALA A 330 10.83 -9.96 -24.32
N ALA A 331 11.21 -10.15 -23.04
CA ALA A 331 12.24 -11.10 -22.64
C ALA A 331 11.75 -12.55 -22.70
N PHE A 332 10.54 -12.83 -22.20
CA PHE A 332 10.08 -14.22 -21.98
C PHE A 332 9.00 -14.70 -22.96
N GLY A 333 8.31 -13.80 -23.66
CA GLY A 333 7.20 -14.12 -24.54
C GLY A 333 6.06 -14.84 -23.81
N SER A 334 5.48 -15.85 -24.45
CA SER A 334 4.38 -16.65 -23.89
C SER A 334 4.72 -17.41 -22.60
N ALA A 335 6.02 -17.54 -22.28
CA ALA A 335 6.53 -18.22 -21.10
C ALA A 335 6.84 -17.25 -19.94
N ALA A 336 6.38 -16.00 -20.01
CA ALA A 336 6.57 -15.04 -18.91
C ALA A 336 6.02 -15.61 -17.59
N PRO A 337 6.81 -15.60 -16.51
CA PRO A 337 6.39 -16.16 -15.22
C PRO A 337 5.44 -15.22 -14.48
N ASP A 338 4.62 -15.78 -13.58
CA ASP A 338 3.74 -15.05 -12.65
C ASP A 338 4.50 -14.05 -11.76
N ASN A 339 5.77 -14.31 -11.49
CA ASN A 339 6.68 -13.36 -10.85
C ASN A 339 7.85 -13.12 -11.82
N MET A 340 7.94 -11.93 -12.40
CA MET A 340 8.95 -11.57 -13.39
C MET A 340 10.38 -11.96 -12.95
N LEU A 341 10.71 -11.84 -11.66
CA LEU A 341 12.04 -12.16 -11.15
C LEU A 341 12.38 -13.65 -11.19
N THR A 342 11.40 -14.56 -11.29
CA THR A 342 11.67 -16.00 -11.37
C THR A 342 11.99 -16.48 -12.79
N GLY A 343 11.82 -15.62 -13.80
CA GLY A 343 11.99 -15.96 -15.22
C GLY A 343 13.42 -15.85 -15.73
N PHE A 344 14.27 -15.05 -15.08
CA PHE A 344 15.63 -14.73 -15.52
C PHE A 344 16.63 -15.89 -15.41
N GLY A 345 16.16 -17.14 -15.27
CA GLY A 345 16.99 -18.35 -15.39
C GLY A 345 18.38 -18.24 -14.78
N PHE A 346 18.48 -17.85 -13.50
CA PHE A 346 19.75 -17.75 -12.74
C PHE A 346 20.93 -17.11 -13.49
N TYR A 347 20.64 -16.17 -14.40
CA TYR A 347 21.65 -15.53 -15.23
C TYR A 347 22.71 -14.82 -14.38
N GLU A 348 23.94 -14.89 -14.86
CA GLU A 348 25.06 -14.09 -14.33
C GLU A 348 24.81 -12.59 -14.60
N PRO A 349 24.92 -11.71 -13.60
CA PRO A 349 25.30 -12.00 -12.22
C PRO A 349 24.14 -12.45 -11.32
N PHE A 350 24.23 -13.67 -10.77
CA PHE A 350 23.21 -14.23 -9.86
C PHE A 350 23.03 -13.39 -8.60
N TRP A 351 24.09 -12.73 -8.12
CA TRP A 351 24.03 -11.86 -6.94
C TRP A 351 23.05 -10.70 -7.14
N LEU A 352 22.90 -10.20 -8.37
CA LEU A 352 22.00 -9.09 -8.65
C LEU A 352 20.53 -9.53 -8.54
N LEU A 353 20.24 -10.76 -8.97
CA LEU A 353 18.93 -11.38 -8.83
C LEU A 353 18.63 -11.69 -7.35
N ASP A 354 19.61 -12.15 -6.58
CA ASP A 354 19.47 -12.38 -5.14
C ASP A 354 19.22 -11.07 -4.38
N VAL A 355 19.93 -10.00 -4.74
CA VAL A 355 19.69 -8.66 -4.19
C VAL A 355 18.28 -8.18 -4.50
N ALA A 356 17.79 -8.35 -5.73
CA ALA A 356 16.41 -7.98 -6.09
C ALA A 356 15.37 -8.76 -5.27
N ASN A 357 15.54 -10.08 -5.12
CA ASN A 357 14.65 -10.89 -4.30
C ASN A 357 14.71 -10.53 -2.81
N ALA A 358 15.89 -10.22 -2.27
CA ALA A 358 16.04 -9.73 -0.91
C ALA A 358 15.31 -8.38 -0.71
N PHE A 359 15.41 -7.46 -1.67
CA PHE A 359 14.67 -6.19 -1.65
C PHE A 359 13.16 -6.42 -1.68
N VAL A 360 12.66 -7.35 -2.49
CA VAL A 360 11.24 -7.76 -2.47
C VAL A 360 10.85 -8.24 -1.08
N VAL A 361 11.60 -9.17 -0.48
CA VAL A 361 11.28 -9.70 0.85
C VAL A 361 11.20 -8.59 1.90
N VAL A 362 12.23 -7.74 1.99
CA VAL A 362 12.27 -6.61 2.94
C VAL A 362 11.10 -5.66 2.72
N HIS A 363 10.80 -5.31 1.46
CA HIS A 363 9.68 -4.44 1.14
C HIS A 363 8.34 -5.05 1.55
N LEU A 364 8.15 -6.34 1.27
CA LEU A 364 6.91 -7.06 1.57
C LEU A 364 6.72 -7.29 3.06
N VAL A 365 7.78 -7.31 3.89
CA VAL A 365 7.64 -7.26 5.35
C VAL A 365 6.88 -6.02 5.78
N GLY A 366 7.32 -4.85 5.29
CA GLY A 366 6.70 -3.56 5.59
C GLY A 366 5.29 -3.47 5.00
N THR A 367 5.11 -3.93 3.77
CA THR A 367 3.79 -3.92 3.10
C THR A 367 2.75 -4.73 3.89
N TYR A 368 3.12 -5.92 4.37
CA TYR A 368 2.23 -6.72 5.22
C TYR A 368 1.78 -5.94 6.45
N GLN A 369 2.72 -5.24 7.12
CA GLN A 369 2.39 -4.44 8.30
C GLN A 369 1.45 -3.28 7.96
N VAL A 370 1.73 -2.50 6.92
CA VAL A 370 0.88 -1.38 6.51
C VAL A 370 -0.54 -1.83 6.17
N MET A 371 -0.71 -2.99 5.53
CA MET A 371 -2.02 -3.49 5.10
C MET A 371 -2.81 -4.18 6.22
N THR A 372 -2.16 -4.78 7.19
CA THR A 372 -2.83 -5.56 8.27
C THR A 372 -3.16 -4.74 9.51
N GLN A 373 -2.42 -3.66 9.76
CA GLN A 373 -2.66 -2.79 10.93
C GLN A 373 -4.05 -2.14 10.93
N PRO A 374 -4.64 -1.70 9.81
CA PRO A 374 -6.03 -1.24 9.79
C PRO A 374 -7.02 -2.30 10.27
N VAL A 375 -6.79 -3.57 9.92
CA VAL A 375 -7.61 -4.71 10.38
C VAL A 375 -7.48 -4.91 11.89
N PHE A 376 -6.25 -4.87 12.40
CA PHE A 376 -5.98 -4.96 13.84
C PHE A 376 -6.63 -3.82 14.61
N ALA A 377 -6.42 -2.58 14.17
CA ALA A 377 -7.00 -1.39 14.78
C ALA A 377 -8.54 -1.43 14.78
N TYR A 378 -9.16 -1.91 13.70
CA TYR A 378 -10.62 -2.03 13.63
C TYR A 378 -11.17 -3.01 14.70
N VAL A 379 -10.59 -4.21 14.80
CA VAL A 379 -11.05 -5.24 15.76
C VAL A 379 -10.75 -4.81 17.20
N GLU A 380 -9.55 -4.29 17.47
CA GLU A 380 -9.13 -3.85 18.80
C GLU A 380 -9.99 -2.70 19.32
N ARG A 381 -10.28 -1.69 18.48
CA ARG A 381 -11.16 -0.56 18.86
C ARG A 381 -12.58 -1.04 19.16
N ARG A 382 -13.10 -1.96 18.36
CA ARG A 382 -14.45 -2.47 18.53
C ARG A 382 -14.58 -3.35 19.77
N ALA A 383 -13.58 -4.17 20.06
CA ALA A 383 -13.50 -4.92 21.30
C ALA A 383 -13.35 -4.01 22.52
N ALA A 384 -12.56 -2.94 22.43
CA ALA A 384 -12.41 -1.98 23.52
C ALA A 384 -13.70 -1.20 23.80
N ALA A 385 -14.46 -0.85 22.77
CA ALA A 385 -15.77 -0.22 22.93
C ALA A 385 -16.82 -1.19 23.51
N ALA A 386 -16.78 -2.47 23.11
CA ALA A 386 -17.73 -3.48 23.57
C ALA A 386 -17.46 -3.95 25.02
N TRP A 387 -16.20 -4.03 25.42
CA TRP A 387 -15.78 -4.56 26.72
C TRP A 387 -14.78 -3.64 27.45
N PRO A 388 -15.17 -2.40 27.81
CA PRO A 388 -14.26 -1.38 28.34
C PRO A 388 -13.61 -1.74 29.68
N GLY A 389 -14.19 -2.65 30.47
CA GLY A 389 -13.65 -3.11 31.76
C GLY A 389 -12.97 -4.48 31.72
N SER A 390 -12.81 -5.11 30.55
CA SER A 390 -12.26 -6.45 30.45
C SER A 390 -10.74 -6.46 30.60
N ALA A 391 -10.24 -7.33 31.48
CA ALA A 391 -8.81 -7.58 31.66
C ALA A 391 -8.10 -8.12 30.40
N LEU A 392 -8.86 -8.62 29.42
CA LEU A 392 -8.34 -9.10 28.13
C LEU A 392 -8.04 -7.96 27.15
N VAL A 393 -8.80 -6.87 27.23
CA VAL A 393 -8.64 -5.68 26.39
C VAL A 393 -7.62 -4.73 26.99
N HIS A 394 -7.61 -4.61 28.32
CA HIS A 394 -6.73 -3.67 29.01
C HIS A 394 -5.25 -3.95 28.75
N GLU A 395 -4.55 -2.87 28.49
CA GLU A 395 -3.11 -2.83 28.27
C GLU A 395 -2.36 -3.02 29.60
N ARG A 396 -1.51 -4.05 29.65
CA ARG A 396 -0.62 -4.33 30.79
C ARG A 396 0.82 -4.04 30.39
N LYS A 397 1.53 -3.25 31.18
CA LYS A 397 2.95 -2.99 30.94
C LYS A 397 3.79 -4.19 31.40
N VAL A 398 4.30 -4.94 30.43
CA VAL A 398 5.27 -6.03 30.62
C VAL A 398 6.67 -5.46 30.44
N ARG A 399 7.53 -5.60 31.46
CA ARG A 399 8.95 -5.22 31.35
C ARG A 399 9.77 -6.45 30.96
N VAL A 400 10.48 -6.36 29.84
CA VAL A 400 11.46 -7.36 29.39
C VAL A 400 12.85 -6.79 29.65
N GLY A 401 13.49 -7.26 30.73
CA GLY A 401 14.81 -6.77 31.17
C GLY A 401 14.78 -5.35 31.77
N ARG A 402 15.96 -4.73 31.89
CA ARG A 402 16.13 -3.39 32.48
C ARG A 402 15.74 -2.23 31.58
N ALA A 403 15.63 -2.44 30.25
CA ALA A 403 15.52 -1.36 29.27
C ALA A 403 14.22 -1.34 28.44
N MET A 404 13.48 -2.45 28.34
CA MET A 404 12.30 -2.52 27.48
C MET A 404 11.01 -2.72 28.27
N ALA A 405 10.08 -1.79 28.15
CA ALA A 405 8.72 -1.91 28.68
C ALA A 405 7.74 -1.89 27.50
N PHE A 406 6.96 -2.96 27.35
CA PHE A 406 5.93 -3.09 26.32
C PHE A 406 4.56 -3.08 26.98
N SER A 407 3.65 -2.26 26.48
CA SER A 407 2.24 -2.40 26.81
C SER A 407 1.71 -3.60 26.03
N VAL A 408 1.08 -4.59 26.65
CA VAL A 408 0.55 -5.80 26.02
C VAL A 408 -0.88 -6.04 26.49
N SER A 409 -1.83 -6.23 25.57
CA SER A 409 -3.15 -6.76 25.92
C SER A 409 -3.27 -8.21 25.44
N PRO A 410 -3.83 -9.13 26.26
CA PRO A 410 -4.03 -10.52 25.87
C PRO A 410 -4.82 -10.67 24.57
N LEU A 411 -5.86 -9.86 24.37
CA LEU A 411 -6.65 -9.86 23.15
C LEU A 411 -5.80 -9.51 21.94
N ARG A 412 -4.98 -8.46 22.01
CA ARG A 412 -4.13 -8.04 20.89
C ARG A 412 -3.13 -9.12 20.52
N LEU A 413 -2.46 -9.69 21.52
CA LEU A 413 -1.49 -10.77 21.28
C LEU A 413 -2.16 -11.99 20.63
N ALA A 414 -3.28 -12.44 21.17
CA ALA A 414 -3.99 -13.60 20.66
C ALA A 414 -4.57 -13.35 19.25
N TRP A 415 -5.27 -12.23 19.06
CA TRP A 415 -5.92 -11.87 17.80
C TRP A 415 -4.91 -11.67 16.67
N ARG A 416 -3.86 -10.86 16.88
CA ARG A 416 -2.86 -10.60 15.84
C ARG A 416 -2.11 -11.88 15.46
N THR A 417 -1.79 -12.73 16.43
CA THR A 417 -1.15 -14.02 16.16
C THR A 417 -2.08 -14.96 15.40
N ALA A 418 -3.35 -15.09 15.83
CA ALA A 418 -4.34 -15.90 15.14
C ALA A 418 -4.56 -15.43 13.69
N TYR A 419 -4.63 -14.12 13.47
CA TYR A 419 -4.75 -13.54 12.14
C TYR A 419 -3.57 -13.93 11.23
N VAL A 420 -2.33 -13.75 11.70
CA VAL A 420 -1.13 -14.12 10.93
C VAL A 420 -1.08 -15.62 10.68
N PHE A 421 -1.45 -16.44 11.67
CA PHE A 421 -1.52 -17.89 11.49
C PHE A 421 -2.50 -18.28 10.38
N VAL A 422 -3.70 -17.68 10.38
CA VAL A 422 -4.73 -17.96 9.37
C VAL A 422 -4.29 -17.50 7.98
N THR A 423 -3.75 -16.28 7.82
CA THR A 423 -3.25 -15.82 6.51
C THR A 423 -2.11 -16.70 5.99
N THR A 424 -1.22 -17.14 6.88
CA THR A 424 -0.11 -18.05 6.56
C THR A 424 -0.62 -19.42 6.13
N ALA A 425 -1.58 -20.00 6.86
CA ALA A 425 -2.18 -21.29 6.52
C ALA A 425 -2.87 -21.24 5.16
N VAL A 426 -3.64 -20.19 4.87
CA VAL A 426 -4.29 -20.02 3.56
C VAL A 426 -3.25 -19.86 2.45
N ALA A 427 -2.19 -19.07 2.67
CA ALA A 427 -1.09 -18.93 1.71
C ALA A 427 -0.39 -20.27 1.42
N MET A 428 -0.23 -21.15 2.42
CA MET A 428 0.34 -22.48 2.24
C MET A 428 -0.58 -23.43 1.46
N LEU A 429 -1.90 -23.30 1.63
CA LEU A 429 -2.88 -24.13 0.90
C LEU A 429 -3.04 -23.70 -0.56
N LEU A 430 -2.84 -22.41 -0.85
CA LEU A 430 -3.04 -21.82 -2.17
C LEU A 430 -1.81 -20.98 -2.59
N PRO A 431 -0.61 -21.58 -2.81
CA PRO A 431 0.62 -20.85 -3.11
C PRO A 431 0.69 -20.34 -4.57
N PHE A 432 -0.46 -20.06 -5.20
CA PHE A 432 -0.57 -19.67 -6.61
C PHE A 432 -0.59 -18.15 -6.74
N PHE A 433 0.60 -17.55 -6.84
CA PHE A 433 0.76 -16.10 -6.79
C PHE A 433 -0.15 -15.36 -7.77
N GLY A 434 -0.08 -15.66 -9.07
CA GLY A 434 -0.89 -14.99 -10.10
C GLY A 434 -2.39 -15.21 -9.94
N ALA A 435 -2.81 -16.40 -9.51
CA ALA A 435 -4.23 -16.68 -9.33
C ALA A 435 -4.84 -16.00 -8.11
N VAL A 436 -4.11 -15.99 -6.99
CA VAL A 436 -4.54 -15.35 -5.75
C VAL A 436 -4.58 -13.82 -5.91
N VAL A 437 -3.51 -13.20 -6.42
CA VAL A 437 -3.50 -11.74 -6.60
C VAL A 437 -4.52 -11.28 -7.65
N GLY A 438 -4.72 -12.06 -8.71
CA GLY A 438 -5.74 -11.78 -9.70
C GLY A 438 -7.15 -11.79 -9.12
N PHE A 439 -7.44 -12.76 -8.25
CA PHE A 439 -8.72 -12.84 -7.56
C PHE A 439 -8.93 -11.64 -6.63
N ILE A 440 -7.91 -11.32 -5.82
CA ILE A 440 -7.95 -10.17 -4.88
C ILE A 440 -8.18 -8.86 -5.64
N GLY A 441 -7.46 -8.64 -6.74
CA GLY A 441 -7.65 -7.48 -7.60
C GLY A 441 -9.06 -7.42 -8.20
N ALA A 442 -9.56 -8.53 -8.72
CA ALA A 442 -10.87 -8.60 -9.34
C ALA A 442 -12.02 -8.24 -8.37
N VAL A 443 -12.01 -8.81 -7.16
CA VAL A 443 -13.08 -8.62 -6.16
C VAL A 443 -13.01 -7.26 -5.47
N SER A 444 -11.84 -6.62 -5.43
CA SER A 444 -11.66 -5.31 -4.79
C SER A 444 -11.84 -4.13 -5.73
N PHE A 445 -11.47 -4.30 -7.01
CA PHE A 445 -11.47 -3.23 -8.00
C PHE A 445 -12.82 -2.55 -8.15
N TRP A 446 -13.88 -3.27 -8.56
CA TRP A 446 -15.18 -2.62 -8.71
C TRP A 446 -15.70 -1.97 -7.41
N PRO A 447 -15.84 -2.69 -6.28
CA PRO A 447 -16.51 -2.09 -5.12
C PRO A 447 -15.67 -0.97 -4.50
N LEU A 448 -14.36 -1.16 -4.30
CA LEU A 448 -13.52 -0.25 -3.52
C LEU A 448 -12.75 0.76 -4.36
N THR A 449 -12.48 0.48 -5.64
CA THR A 449 -11.78 1.43 -6.52
C THR A 449 -12.73 2.26 -7.36
N VAL A 450 -13.93 1.76 -7.66
CA VAL A 450 -14.84 2.43 -8.62
C VAL A 450 -16.17 2.79 -7.99
N TYR A 451 -16.92 1.82 -7.47
CA TYR A 451 -18.29 1.99 -7.00
C TYR A 451 -18.40 2.98 -5.84
N PHE A 452 -17.73 2.73 -4.71
CA PHE A 452 -17.82 3.62 -3.55
C PHE A 452 -17.32 5.04 -3.85
N PRO A 453 -16.17 5.27 -4.51
CA PRO A 453 -15.75 6.63 -4.87
C PRO A 453 -16.76 7.36 -5.76
N VAL A 454 -17.35 6.67 -6.73
CA VAL A 454 -18.37 7.25 -7.63
C VAL A 454 -19.65 7.59 -6.87
N GLU A 455 -20.16 6.68 -6.06
CA GLU A 455 -21.39 6.90 -5.29
C GLU A 455 -21.22 8.02 -4.25
N MET A 456 -20.09 8.03 -3.53
CA MET A 456 -19.74 9.11 -2.60
C MET A 456 -19.69 10.45 -3.32
N TYR A 457 -19.05 10.49 -4.50
CA TYR A 457 -18.97 11.69 -5.31
C TYR A 457 -20.34 12.22 -5.72
N ILE A 458 -21.22 11.34 -6.22
CA ILE A 458 -22.58 11.69 -6.64
C ILE A 458 -23.38 12.23 -5.45
N ALA A 459 -23.31 11.57 -4.30
CA ALA A 459 -24.03 11.95 -3.09
C ALA A 459 -23.55 13.31 -2.56
N GLN A 460 -22.23 13.50 -2.44
CA GLN A 460 -21.65 14.70 -1.87
C GLN A 460 -21.81 15.93 -2.76
N HIS A 461 -21.59 15.79 -4.08
CA HIS A 461 -21.71 16.89 -5.04
C HIS A 461 -23.15 17.08 -5.55
N ARG A 462 -24.11 16.29 -5.06
CA ARG A 462 -25.53 16.33 -5.46
C ARG A 462 -25.69 16.33 -6.98
N VAL A 463 -24.95 15.44 -7.66
CA VAL A 463 -24.97 15.35 -9.13
C VAL A 463 -26.39 15.06 -9.61
N ALA A 464 -26.93 15.92 -10.46
CA ALA A 464 -28.31 15.81 -10.93
C ALA A 464 -28.55 14.47 -11.64
N ARG A 465 -29.60 13.75 -11.21
CA ARG A 465 -30.02 12.49 -11.83
C ARG A 465 -30.38 12.73 -13.29
N GLY A 466 -29.93 11.84 -14.18
CA GLY A 466 -30.14 11.97 -15.63
C GLY A 466 -29.21 12.96 -16.33
N SER A 467 -28.36 13.70 -15.62
CA SER A 467 -27.32 14.51 -16.27
C SER A 467 -26.31 13.63 -17.01
N THR A 468 -25.64 14.20 -18.02
CA THR A 468 -24.57 13.51 -18.76
C THR A 468 -23.48 12.98 -17.83
N ARG A 469 -23.09 13.77 -16.83
CA ARG A 469 -22.11 13.37 -15.81
C ARG A 469 -22.60 12.18 -14.98
N TRP A 470 -23.87 12.18 -14.56
CA TRP A 470 -24.46 11.07 -13.82
C TRP A 470 -24.47 9.79 -14.67
N LEU A 471 -24.87 9.88 -15.95
CA LEU A 471 -24.86 8.74 -16.87
C LEU A 471 -23.46 8.18 -17.10
N LEU A 472 -22.46 9.05 -17.32
CA LEU A 472 -21.07 8.63 -17.53
C LEU A 472 -20.47 7.93 -16.30
N LEU A 473 -20.74 8.44 -15.10
CA LEU A 473 -20.27 7.83 -13.86
C LEU A 473 -20.88 6.43 -13.63
N HIS A 474 -22.18 6.27 -13.90
CA HIS A 474 -22.84 4.96 -13.82
C HIS A 474 -22.37 4.01 -14.92
N ALA A 475 -22.15 4.50 -16.14
CA ALA A 475 -21.61 3.69 -17.24
C ALA A 475 -20.19 3.20 -16.95
N LEU A 476 -19.33 4.06 -16.39
CA LEU A 476 -18.00 3.67 -15.91
C LEU A 476 -18.10 2.58 -14.84
N SER A 477 -18.93 2.78 -13.82
CA SER A 477 -19.13 1.82 -12.74
C SER A 477 -19.64 0.47 -13.25
N ALA A 478 -20.64 0.47 -14.15
CA ALA A 478 -21.18 -0.74 -14.76
C ALA A 478 -20.14 -1.48 -15.63
N GLY A 479 -19.36 -0.76 -16.43
CA GLY A 479 -18.28 -1.35 -17.22
C GLY A 479 -17.22 -2.02 -16.35
N CYS A 480 -16.77 -1.33 -15.28
CA CYS A 480 -15.82 -1.89 -14.33
C CYS A 480 -16.38 -3.09 -13.55
N LEU A 481 -17.70 -3.13 -13.28
CA LEU A 481 -18.35 -4.29 -12.66
C LEU A 481 -18.23 -5.53 -13.55
N VAL A 482 -18.53 -5.39 -14.84
CA VAL A 482 -18.43 -6.50 -15.81
C VAL A 482 -16.99 -7.01 -15.88
N VAL A 483 -16.01 -6.11 -15.96
CA VAL A 483 -14.58 -6.46 -15.96
C VAL A 483 -14.20 -7.20 -14.67
N SER A 484 -14.62 -6.71 -13.50
CA SER A 484 -14.36 -7.36 -12.21
C SER A 484 -14.97 -8.76 -12.12
N ILE A 485 -16.22 -8.96 -12.55
CA ILE A 485 -16.88 -10.27 -12.54
C ILE A 485 -16.14 -11.25 -13.47
N ALA A 486 -15.81 -10.81 -14.67
CA ALA A 486 -15.10 -11.63 -15.64
C ALA A 486 -13.69 -12.00 -15.14
N ALA A 487 -12.97 -11.03 -14.57
CA ALA A 487 -11.65 -11.25 -13.97
C ALA A 487 -11.71 -12.24 -12.80
N ALA A 488 -12.71 -12.11 -11.92
CA ALA A 488 -12.89 -13.04 -10.81
C ALA A 488 -13.16 -14.47 -11.29
N ALA A 489 -13.99 -14.64 -12.33
CA ALA A 489 -14.23 -15.95 -12.94
C ALA A 489 -12.94 -16.55 -13.54
N GLY A 490 -12.14 -15.74 -14.24
CA GLY A 490 -10.83 -16.16 -14.77
C GLY A 490 -9.86 -16.58 -13.66
N SER A 491 -9.77 -15.81 -12.57
CA SER A 491 -8.91 -16.14 -11.44
C SER A 491 -9.35 -17.40 -10.70
N ILE A 492 -10.65 -17.61 -10.49
CA ILE A 492 -11.19 -18.84 -9.90
C ILE A 492 -10.85 -20.04 -10.79
N ALA A 493 -11.05 -19.93 -12.10
CA ALA A 493 -10.68 -20.99 -13.04
C ALA A 493 -9.18 -21.33 -12.95
N GLY A 494 -8.32 -20.31 -12.84
CA GLY A 494 -6.90 -20.48 -12.61
C GLY A 494 -6.58 -21.21 -11.30
N VAL A 495 -7.19 -20.83 -10.18
CA VAL A 495 -7.02 -21.55 -8.89
C VAL A 495 -7.44 -23.02 -9.01
N VAL A 496 -8.57 -23.30 -9.67
CA VAL A 496 -9.07 -24.67 -9.85
C VAL A 496 -8.12 -25.50 -10.74
N GLU A 497 -7.54 -24.90 -11.77
CA GLU A 497 -6.56 -25.58 -12.64
C GLU A 497 -5.28 -25.92 -11.88
N GLU A 498 -4.73 -24.97 -11.11
CA GLU A 498 -3.54 -25.17 -10.29
C GLU A 498 -3.77 -26.21 -9.17
N LEU A 499 -4.94 -26.19 -8.53
CA LEU A 499 -5.29 -27.18 -7.51
C LEU A 499 -5.35 -28.62 -8.03
N LYS A 500 -5.70 -28.83 -9.31
CA LYS A 500 -5.65 -30.17 -9.91
C LYS A 500 -4.22 -30.69 -10.06
N ALA A 501 -3.25 -29.79 -10.22
CA ALA A 501 -1.84 -30.12 -10.34
C ALA A 501 -1.12 -30.15 -8.98
N HIS A 502 -1.67 -29.51 -7.94
CA HIS A 502 -1.00 -29.31 -6.66
C HIS A 502 -1.42 -30.32 -5.58
N ASN A 503 -0.44 -30.93 -4.92
CA ASN A 503 -0.64 -31.70 -3.69
C ASN A 503 -0.15 -30.87 -2.48
N PRO A 504 -1.06 -30.25 -1.69
CA PRO A 504 -0.69 -29.30 -0.64
C PRO A 504 0.09 -29.91 0.54
N PHE A 505 0.23 -31.23 0.59
CA PHE A 505 0.95 -31.94 1.65
C PHE A 505 2.26 -32.58 1.18
N CYS A 506 2.66 -32.43 -0.08
CA CYS A 506 3.97 -32.91 -0.51
C CYS A 506 5.04 -31.84 -0.29
N TRP A 507 5.95 -32.09 0.64
CA TRP A 507 7.05 -31.19 1.01
C TRP A 507 8.32 -31.41 0.16
N SER A 508 8.35 -32.50 -0.60
CA SER A 508 9.51 -32.99 -1.38
C SER A 508 9.17 -33.27 -2.85
N CYS A 509 7.94 -33.00 -3.27
CA CYS A 509 7.52 -32.88 -4.66
C CYS A 509 7.63 -31.39 -5.02
#